data_AF-A0A1X2GFT8-F1
#
_entry.id   AF-A0A1X2GFT8-F1
#
_cell.length_a   1.000
_cell.length_b   1.000
_cell.length_c   1.000
_cell.angle_alpha   90.00
_cell.angle_beta   90.00
_cell.angle_gamma   90.00
#
_symmetry.space_group_name_H-M   'P 1'
#
loop_
_entity.id
_entity.type
_entity.pdbx_description
1 polymer ?
#
loop_
_entity_poly.entity_id
_entity_poly.type
_entity_poly.pdbx_seq_one_letter_code
_entity_poly.pdbx_strand_id
1 'polypeptide(L)'
;KAQRLARRWDRELGKIPLCRTLEQTTHVPKVSIAVAMASSMFMLLFFNIAGRLITNLLAWIYPAYASLQSIESSDISKRQQWIPYWVILGLFHSIEYFEDTLVYWLPFYFLFKAVFLLYLMLPPFNGATLVYARLIRPNL
;
A
#
# COMPACT_ATOMS: atom_id res chain seq x y z
N LYS A 1 23.50 -12.06 3.21
CA LYS A 1 22.32 -11.34 3.77
C LYS A 1 21.05 -11.58 2.93
N ALA A 2 21.09 -11.46 1.59
CA ALA A 2 19.93 -11.70 0.70
C ALA A 2 19.27 -13.09 0.86
N GLN A 3 20.05 -14.18 0.97
CA GLN A 3 19.51 -15.53 1.17
C GLN A 3 18.69 -15.69 2.47
N ARG A 4 19.02 -14.93 3.52
CA ARG A 4 18.27 -14.95 4.79
C ARG A 4 16.91 -14.26 4.64
N LEU A 5 16.86 -13.16 3.87
CA LEU A 5 15.62 -12.46 3.55
C LEU A 5 14.72 -13.32 2.67
N ALA A 6 15.28 -13.92 1.61
CA ALA A 6 14.53 -14.83 0.74
C ALA A 6 13.85 -15.94 1.54
N ARG A 7 14.57 -16.63 2.42
CA ARG A 7 14.00 -17.69 3.29
C ARG A 7 12.91 -17.19 4.24
N ARG A 8 13.02 -15.95 4.73
CA ARG A 8 12.01 -15.35 5.62
C ARG A 8 10.73 -15.06 4.84
N TRP A 9 10.85 -14.40 3.69
CA TRP A 9 9.71 -14.10 2.82
C TRP A 9 9.05 -15.37 2.30
N ASP A 10 9.82 -16.38 1.94
CA ASP A 10 9.28 -17.67 1.49
C ASP A 10 8.46 -18.37 2.58
N ARG A 11 8.92 -18.28 3.83
CA ARG A 11 8.19 -18.81 5.00
C ARG A 11 6.90 -18.03 5.29
N GLU A 12 6.91 -16.71 5.14
CA GLU A 12 5.72 -15.87 5.35
C GLU A 12 4.71 -16.03 4.20
N LEU A 13 5.16 -16.01 2.95
CA LEU A 13 4.33 -16.26 1.76
C LEU A 13 3.75 -17.67 1.77
N GLY A 14 4.50 -18.64 2.28
CA GLY A 14 4.03 -20.00 2.50
C GLY A 14 2.90 -20.12 3.53
N LYS A 15 2.52 -19.09 4.28
CA LYS A 15 1.33 -19.12 5.15
C LYS A 15 0.04 -18.83 4.37
N ILE A 16 0.14 -18.21 3.20
CA ILE A 16 -1.00 -17.85 2.36
C ILE A 16 -1.38 -19.08 1.50
N PRO A 17 -2.60 -19.64 1.63
CA PRO A 17 -3.01 -20.83 0.90
C PRO A 17 -2.93 -20.62 -0.63
N LEU A 18 -3.25 -19.42 -1.11
CA LEU A 18 -3.19 -19.03 -2.52
C LEU A 18 -1.75 -19.13 -3.09
N CYS A 19 -0.74 -18.76 -2.30
CA CYS A 19 0.66 -18.87 -2.73
C CYS A 19 1.17 -20.32 -2.76
N ARG A 20 0.61 -21.22 -1.93
CA ARG A 20 0.93 -22.66 -2.00
C ARG A 20 0.35 -23.30 -3.26
N THR A 21 -0.89 -22.97 -3.59
CA THR A 21 -1.54 -23.49 -4.80
C THR A 21 -0.79 -23.05 -6.05
N LEU A 22 -0.41 -21.76 -6.12
CA LEU A 22 0.36 -21.23 -7.25
C LEU A 22 1.74 -21.90 -7.39
N GLU A 23 2.45 -22.15 -6.29
CA GLU A 23 3.74 -22.85 -6.30
C GLU A 23 3.59 -24.31 -6.77
N GLN A 24 2.54 -25.00 -6.35
CA GLN A 24 2.27 -26.37 -6.77
C GLN A 24 1.94 -26.45 -8.27
N THR A 25 1.21 -25.45 -8.82
CA THR A 25 0.85 -25.40 -10.24
C THR A 25 1.98 -24.94 -11.14
N THR A 26 2.87 -24.06 -10.66
CA THR A 26 3.91 -23.44 -11.51
C THR A 26 5.33 -23.93 -11.25
N HIS A 27 5.59 -24.66 -10.16
CA HIS A 27 6.93 -25.12 -9.73
C HIS A 27 7.98 -24.00 -9.55
N VAL A 28 7.58 -22.73 -9.59
CA VAL A 28 8.45 -21.57 -9.38
C VAL A 28 8.41 -21.15 -7.90
N PRO A 29 9.55 -20.78 -7.28
CA PRO A 29 9.58 -20.30 -5.91
C PRO A 29 8.71 -19.05 -5.70
N LYS A 30 7.93 -19.02 -4.62
CA LYS A 30 6.95 -17.97 -4.30
C LYS A 30 7.56 -16.57 -4.24
N VAL A 31 8.79 -16.47 -3.74
CA VAL A 31 9.52 -15.20 -3.64
C VAL A 31 9.75 -14.59 -5.02
N SER A 32 10.08 -15.40 -6.03
CA SER A 32 10.28 -14.90 -7.40
C SER A 32 8.98 -14.38 -8.00
N ILE A 33 7.84 -15.02 -7.72
CA ILE A 33 6.53 -14.55 -8.17
C ILE A 33 6.19 -13.21 -7.51
N ALA A 34 6.39 -13.08 -6.19
CA ALA A 34 6.16 -11.83 -5.46
C ALA A 34 7.03 -10.68 -5.96
N VAL A 35 8.32 -10.94 -6.21
CA VAL A 35 9.25 -9.94 -6.77
C VAL A 35 8.84 -9.55 -8.18
N ALA A 36 8.47 -10.51 -9.03
CA ALA A 36 8.02 -10.25 -10.39
C ALA A 36 6.73 -9.42 -10.43
N MET A 37 5.77 -9.70 -9.54
CA MET A 37 4.55 -8.90 -9.40
C MET A 37 4.86 -7.48 -8.94
N ALA A 38 5.74 -7.32 -7.94
CA ALA A 38 6.14 -5.99 -7.45
C ALA A 38 6.89 -5.18 -8.52
N SER A 39 7.81 -5.81 -9.26
CA SER A 39 8.51 -5.16 -10.36
C SER A 39 7.58 -4.80 -11.52
N SER A 40 6.65 -5.69 -11.86
CA SER A 40 5.62 -5.43 -12.86
C SER A 40 4.75 -4.24 -12.45
N MET A 41 4.27 -4.21 -11.20
CA MET A 41 3.48 -3.11 -10.67
C MET A 41 4.26 -1.78 -10.65
N PHE A 42 5.53 -1.81 -10.26
CA PHE A 42 6.40 -0.62 -10.33
C PHE A 42 6.55 -0.12 -11.75
N MET A 43 6.78 -1.02 -12.72
CA MET A 43 6.93 -0.66 -14.13
C MET A 43 5.63 -0.06 -14.70
N LEU A 44 4.47 -0.65 -14.38
CA LEU A 44 3.15 -0.13 -14.75
C LEU A 44 2.93 1.28 -14.18
N LEU A 45 3.28 1.50 -12.90
CA LEU A 45 3.19 2.83 -12.28
C LEU A 45 4.15 3.84 -12.89
N PHE A 46 5.38 3.42 -13.22
CA PHE A 46 6.41 4.27 -13.82
C PHE A 46 6.01 4.77 -15.21
N PHE A 47 5.44 3.90 -16.04
CA PHE A 47 4.93 4.26 -17.37
C PHE A 47 3.51 4.81 -17.36
N ASN A 48 2.91 5.01 -16.18
CA ASN A 48 1.53 5.45 -16.03
C ASN A 48 0.50 4.53 -16.74
N ILE A 49 0.84 3.25 -16.88
CA ILE A 49 -0.05 2.23 -17.45
C ILE A 49 -0.85 1.65 -16.29
N ALA A 50 -2.18 1.87 -16.29
CA ALA A 50 -3.08 1.46 -15.20
C ALA A 50 -2.78 2.08 -13.82
N GLY A 51 -2.03 3.18 -13.74
CA GLY A 51 -1.63 3.80 -12.47
C GLY A 51 -2.80 4.20 -11.58
N ARG A 52 -3.87 4.74 -12.17
CA ARG A 52 -5.12 5.10 -11.47
C ARG A 52 -5.81 3.87 -10.86
N LEU A 53 -5.84 2.75 -11.59
CA LEU A 53 -6.44 1.50 -11.10
C LEU A 53 -5.63 0.93 -9.93
N ILE A 54 -4.30 0.78 -10.10
CA ILE A 54 -3.41 0.20 -9.10
C ILE A 54 -3.45 1.01 -7.80
N THR A 55 -3.28 2.34 -7.88
CA THR A 55 -3.26 3.20 -6.70
C THR A 55 -4.61 3.25 -5.98
N ASN A 56 -5.73 3.23 -6.71
CA ASN A 56 -7.05 3.17 -6.09
C ASN A 56 -7.25 1.82 -5.38
N LEU A 57 -6.96 0.69 -6.03
CA LEU A 57 -7.07 -0.62 -5.38
C LEU A 57 -6.19 -0.71 -4.13
N LEU A 58 -4.95 -0.19 -4.20
CA LEU A 58 -4.04 -0.15 -3.07
C LEU A 58 -4.55 0.74 -1.93
N ALA A 59 -5.12 1.92 -2.25
CA ALA A 59 -5.65 2.86 -1.29
C ALA A 59 -6.87 2.33 -0.52
N TRP A 60 -7.64 1.45 -1.13
CA TRP A 60 -8.90 0.93 -0.57
C TRP A 60 -8.75 -0.48 0.01
N ILE A 61 -8.23 -1.44 -0.74
CA ILE A 61 -8.32 -2.87 -0.40
C ILE A 61 -7.44 -3.21 0.81
N TYR A 62 -6.15 -2.89 0.76
CA TYR A 62 -5.22 -3.26 1.84
C TYR A 62 -5.58 -2.57 3.16
N PRO A 63 -5.81 -1.24 3.20
CA PRO A 63 -6.22 -0.55 4.42
C PRO A 63 -7.57 -1.00 4.95
N ALA A 64 -8.54 -1.36 4.09
CA ALA A 64 -9.81 -1.91 4.55
C ALA A 64 -9.62 -3.25 5.27
N TYR A 65 -8.85 -4.17 4.67
CA TYR A 65 -8.53 -5.46 5.30
C TYR A 65 -7.78 -5.27 6.62
N ALA A 66 -6.76 -4.41 6.64
CA ALA A 66 -5.95 -4.15 7.83
C ALA A 66 -6.75 -3.41 8.92
N SER A 67 -7.68 -2.53 8.54
CA SER A 67 -8.61 -1.88 9.46
C SER A 67 -9.52 -2.90 10.13
N LEU A 68 -10.11 -3.85 9.38
CA LEU A 68 -10.93 -4.93 9.93
C LEU A 68 -10.14 -5.78 10.93
N GLN A 69 -8.93 -6.19 10.57
CA GLN A 69 -8.06 -6.93 11.48
C GLN A 69 -7.70 -6.12 12.73
N SER A 70 -7.55 -4.80 12.63
CA SER A 70 -7.27 -3.93 13.79
C SER A 70 -8.46 -3.79 14.75
N ILE A 71 -9.69 -3.92 14.26
CA ILE A 71 -10.91 -3.88 15.06
C ILE A 71 -10.99 -5.13 15.95
N GLU A 72 -10.66 -6.29 15.39
CA GLU A 72 -10.63 -7.57 16.11
C GLU A 72 -9.46 -7.66 17.10
N SER A 73 -8.38 -6.90 16.88
CA SER A 73 -7.23 -6.87 17.77
C SER A 73 -7.50 -6.05 19.05
N SER A 74 -6.96 -6.53 20.18
CA SER A 74 -6.95 -5.80 21.47
C SER A 74 -5.93 -4.67 21.53
N ASP A 75 -5.09 -4.53 20.49
CA ASP A 75 -4.02 -3.53 20.40
C ASP A 75 -4.56 -2.19 19.90
N ILE A 76 -4.75 -1.26 20.84
CA ILE A 76 -5.28 0.09 20.57
C ILE A 76 -4.34 0.88 19.66
N SER A 77 -3.02 0.68 19.76
CA SER A 77 -2.04 1.41 18.95
C SER A 77 -2.18 1.09 17.46
N LYS A 78 -2.51 -0.16 17.11
CA LYS A 78 -2.78 -0.57 15.73
C LYS A 78 -4.08 0.00 15.18
N ARG A 79 -5.05 0.29 16.04
CA ARG A 79 -6.36 0.85 15.67
C ARG A 79 -6.28 2.35 15.39
N GLN A 80 -5.46 3.06 16.18
CA GLN A 80 -5.35 4.53 16.12
C GLN A 80 -4.76 5.06 14.80
N GLN A 81 -4.03 4.25 14.03
CA GLN A 81 -3.42 4.68 12.77
C GLN A 81 -4.41 4.81 11.60
N TRP A 82 -5.52 4.05 11.63
CA TRP A 82 -6.42 3.92 10.47
C TRP A 82 -7.39 5.08 10.33
N ILE A 83 -7.85 5.67 11.44
CA ILE A 83 -8.74 6.84 11.36
C ILE A 83 -8.05 8.05 10.70
N PRO A 84 -6.83 8.45 11.12
CA PRO A 84 -6.05 9.45 10.40
C PRO A 84 -5.82 9.10 8.93
N TYR A 85 -5.57 7.82 8.62
CA TYR A 85 -5.37 7.35 7.26
C TYR A 85 -6.58 7.67 6.36
N TRP A 86 -7.79 7.30 6.80
CA TRP A 86 -9.01 7.55 6.04
C TRP A 86 -9.31 9.04 5.86
N VAL A 87 -9.01 9.87 6.86
CA VAL A 87 -9.15 11.33 6.77
C VAL A 87 -8.21 11.91 5.71
N ILE A 88 -6.92 11.55 5.75
CA ILE A 88 -5.92 12.04 4.79
C ILE A 88 -6.25 11.53 3.38
N LEU A 89 -6.68 10.28 3.27
CA LEU A 89 -7.08 9.69 1.99
C LEU A 89 -8.29 10.42 1.38
N GLY A 90 -9.29 10.76 2.21
CA GLY A 90 -10.45 11.53 1.77
C GLY A 90 -10.06 12.91 1.24
N LEU A 91 -9.24 13.65 1.99
CA LEU A 91 -8.72 14.95 1.56
C LEU A 91 -7.91 14.86 0.25
N PHE A 92 -7.04 13.85 0.14
CA PHE A 92 -6.25 13.63 -1.07
C PHE A 92 -7.13 13.35 -2.29
N HIS A 93 -8.13 12.47 -2.17
CA HIS A 93 -9.08 12.21 -3.25
C HIS A 93 -9.94 13.44 -3.60
N SER A 94 -10.33 14.24 -2.61
CA SER A 94 -11.05 15.48 -2.87
C SER A 94 -10.23 16.44 -3.74
N ILE A 95 -8.95 16.64 -3.43
CA ILE A 95 -8.05 17.48 -4.23
C ILE A 95 -7.88 16.88 -5.64
N GLU A 96 -7.61 15.58 -5.72
CA GLU A 96 -7.39 14.88 -6.99
C GLU A 96 -8.59 14.94 -7.93
N TYR A 97 -9.82 14.96 -7.39
CA TYR A 97 -11.04 15.13 -8.18
C TYR A 97 -11.08 16.47 -8.93
N PHE A 98 -10.55 17.55 -8.35
CA PHE A 98 -10.51 18.87 -9.00
C PHE A 98 -9.35 19.02 -9.98
N GLU A 99 -8.34 18.14 -9.91
CA GLU A 99 -7.08 18.26 -10.62
C GLU A 99 -6.92 17.24 -11.77
N ASP A 100 -8.03 16.76 -12.35
CA ASP A 100 -8.04 15.75 -13.42
C ASP A 100 -7.15 16.14 -14.62
N THR A 101 -6.96 17.45 -14.88
CA THR A 101 -6.09 17.96 -15.96
C THR A 101 -4.60 18.04 -15.57
N LEU A 102 -4.29 18.29 -14.29
CA LEU A 102 -2.90 18.40 -13.78
C LEU A 102 -2.20 17.04 -13.74
N VAL A 103 -2.95 15.96 -13.49
CA VAL A 103 -2.44 14.58 -13.40
C VAL A 103 -1.87 14.08 -14.73
N TYR A 104 -2.42 14.50 -15.87
CA TYR A 104 -1.91 14.11 -17.19
C TYR A 104 -0.62 14.85 -17.58
N TRP A 105 -0.37 16.03 -16.99
CA TRP A 105 0.80 16.84 -17.31
C TRP A 105 2.05 16.40 -16.53
N LEU A 106 1.89 15.86 -15.31
CA LEU A 106 3.00 15.47 -14.45
C LEU A 106 3.43 14.01 -14.68
N PRO A 107 4.60 13.74 -15.29
CA PRO A 107 5.13 12.38 -15.36
C PRO A 107 5.41 11.83 -13.95
N PHE A 108 5.18 10.52 -13.76
CA PHE A 108 5.37 9.80 -12.49
C PHE A 108 4.41 10.16 -11.34
N TYR A 109 3.34 10.92 -11.58
CA TYR A 109 2.35 11.25 -10.55
C TYR A 109 1.86 10.02 -9.77
N PHE A 110 1.47 8.94 -10.47
CA PHE A 110 0.95 7.73 -9.82
C PHE A 110 2.02 6.95 -9.05
N LEU A 111 3.29 7.07 -9.42
CA LEU A 111 4.39 6.50 -8.64
C LEU A 111 4.53 7.26 -7.32
N PHE A 112 4.51 8.59 -7.35
CA PHE A 112 4.53 9.40 -6.13
C PHE A 112 3.30 9.14 -5.25
N LYS A 113 2.11 9.07 -5.85
CA LYS A 113 0.88 8.69 -5.14
C LYS A 113 1.01 7.32 -4.47
N ALA A 114 1.53 6.32 -5.18
CA ALA A 114 1.74 4.98 -4.62
C ALA A 114 2.71 5.00 -3.44
N VAL A 115 3.83 5.72 -3.55
CA VAL A 115 4.82 5.88 -2.47
C VAL A 115 4.21 6.60 -1.27
N PHE A 116 3.43 7.67 -1.50
CA PHE A 116 2.74 8.40 -0.45
C PHE A 116 1.72 7.52 0.29
N LEU A 117 0.89 6.78 -0.45
CA LEU A 117 -0.06 5.82 0.13
C LEU A 117 0.66 4.75 0.96
N LEU A 118 1.77 4.20 0.43
CA LEU A 118 2.60 3.25 1.15
C LEU A 118 3.13 3.85 2.46
N TYR A 119 3.66 5.07 2.42
CA TYR A 119 4.12 5.77 3.60
C TYR A 119 3.03 5.94 4.67
N LEU A 120 1.80 6.23 4.26
CA LEU A 120 0.67 6.38 5.19
C LEU A 120 0.23 5.06 5.82
N MET A 121 0.23 3.96 5.07
CA MET A 121 -0.29 2.66 5.52
C MET A 121 0.73 1.78 6.25
N LEU A 122 2.03 2.01 6.04
CA LEU A 122 3.08 1.14 6.57
C LEU A 122 3.24 1.33 8.10
N PRO A 123 3.05 0.26 8.90
CA PRO A 123 3.21 0.30 10.36
C PRO A 123 4.54 0.86 10.88
N PRO A 124 5.71 0.64 10.24
CA PRO A 124 6.96 1.17 10.77
C PRO A 124 7.06 2.70 10.69
N PHE A 125 6.31 3.35 9.79
CA PHE A 125 6.39 4.80 9.59
C PHE A 125 5.32 5.57 10.36
N ASN A 126 4.18 4.93 10.67
CA ASN A 126 3.01 5.59 11.27
C ASN A 126 2.66 6.92 10.57
N GLY A 127 2.86 6.98 9.25
CA GLY A 127 2.86 8.21 8.47
C GLY A 127 1.54 8.97 8.60
N ALA A 128 0.42 8.26 8.61
CA ALA A 128 -0.90 8.85 8.79
C ALA A 128 -1.06 9.58 10.14
N THR A 129 -0.52 9.02 11.22
CA THR A 129 -0.59 9.64 12.55
C THR A 129 0.31 10.88 12.63
N LEU A 130 1.50 10.83 12.01
CA LEU A 130 2.41 11.97 11.96
C LEU A 130 1.83 13.13 11.14
N VAL A 131 1.29 12.84 9.97
CA VAL A 131 0.63 13.82 9.08
C VAL A 131 -0.55 14.46 9.81
N TYR A 132 -1.39 13.66 10.46
CA TYR A 132 -2.50 14.19 11.24
C TYR A 132 -2.04 15.07 12.41
N ALA A 133 -1.05 14.63 13.18
CA ALA A 133 -0.53 15.38 14.32
C ALA A 133 0.13 16.71 13.91
N ARG A 134 0.73 16.79 12.72
CA ARG A 134 1.46 17.98 12.25
C ARG A 134 0.64 18.93 11.38
N LEU A 135 -0.28 18.42 10.57
CA LEU A 135 -1.00 19.25 9.58
C LEU A 135 -2.46 19.48 9.96
N ILE A 136 -3.11 18.51 10.58
CA ILE A 136 -4.55 18.58 10.86
C ILE A 136 -4.80 19.11 12.27
N ARG A 137 -4.16 18.50 13.27
CA ARG A 137 -4.34 18.88 14.69
C ARG A 137 -4.04 20.36 15.03
N PRO A 138 -3.00 21.04 14.50
CA PRO A 138 -2.73 22.42 14.88
C PRO A 138 -3.63 23.45 14.20
N ASN A 139 -4.40 23.05 13.18
CA ASN A 139 -5.32 23.93 12.44
C ASN A 139 -6.80 23.71 12.83
N LEU A 140 -7.03 22.95 13.91
CA LEU A 140 -8.32 22.68 14.56
C LEU A 140 -8.30 23.31 15.96
#